data_AF-A0A957MV94-F1
#
_entry.id   AF-A0A957MV94-F1
#
_cell.length_a   1.000
_cell.length_b   1.000
_cell.length_c   1.000
_cell.angle_alpha   90.00
_cell.angle_beta   90.00
_cell.angle_gamma   90.00
#
_symmetry.space_group_name_H-M   'P 1'
#
loop_
_entity.id
_entity.type
_entity.pdbx_description
1 polymer ?
#
loop_
_entity_poly.entity_id
_entity_poly.type
_entity_poly.pdbx_seq_one_letter_code
_entity_poly.pdbx_strand_id
1 'polypeptide(L)'
;LPGYNFPRLPLMAFIPARKEKIGKDSFLTRPRFLGLAELGPRSIIYHEGSQYRVRKVMLGVREQAAPEANGALLPVRMARMCPVCGYGHFGDQLQMEKCVACGSQLEGGLTLPNLYRIENVSTRRATRITSDEEERVRQGYEMLTTLQYAEENGVAQVVKTGFEHAGAPLLTVHYGPAATVWRMNLGWKRRKEKSIYGFNIDPTTGIWSKDSQAPEDDDANETGQTVQRIVPFVEDRRNILVLYPDQQLEEDAMVTLQYMLKRGIEAEFQLEESELAAEPLPRRDQRNAILFYESAEGGAGVLTRIANDPTALRRVAERALKVAHFEPKNGVWAVDQLNDVDKTCEAGCYRCLLSYGNQMDHRIIQRKNEIVLDILCRLTNAEAKRGTAGRNADEQFEELSRLSGSSLEKAWLETVRKSGYRLPDKAQFSMGEFKVRPDFGYGGDSPALIFIDGPHHESDHQHRLDEEKNRVLRDAGYEVIRFQKEQSAWPAIFAQYPDVFGKGVQS
;
A
#
# COMPACT_ATOMS: atom_id res chain seq x y z
N LEU A 1 7.70 -16.77 19.14
CA LEU A 1 7.84 -15.55 19.97
C LEU A 1 6.87 -14.51 19.43
N PRO A 2 5.95 -13.94 20.22
CA PRO A 2 5.09 -12.86 19.76
C PRO A 2 5.98 -11.68 19.37
N GLY A 3 5.82 -11.21 18.14
CA GLY A 3 6.62 -10.12 17.59
C GLY A 3 6.38 -8.83 18.36
N TYR A 4 7.29 -8.51 19.28
CA TYR A 4 7.43 -7.15 19.80
C TYR A 4 7.79 -6.25 18.63
N ASN A 5 6.77 -5.58 18.07
CA ASN A 5 6.93 -4.52 17.09
C ASN A 5 7.62 -3.38 17.83
N PHE A 6 8.95 -3.26 17.72
CA PHE A 6 9.66 -2.10 18.24
C PHE A 6 9.03 -0.84 17.61
N PRO A 7 8.63 0.17 18.41
CA PRO A 7 8.04 1.39 17.86
C PRO A 7 9.00 2.01 16.87
N ARG A 8 8.50 2.28 15.67
CA ARG A 8 9.34 2.72 14.54
C ARG A 8 9.69 4.18 14.78
N LEU A 9 11.00 4.46 14.82
CA LEU A 9 11.45 5.81 15.17
C LEU A 9 10.83 6.87 14.24
N PRO A 10 10.06 7.82 14.80
CA PRO A 10 9.40 8.88 14.03
C PRO A 10 10.42 9.87 13.47
N LEU A 11 9.99 10.75 12.56
CA LEU A 11 10.82 11.86 12.09
C LEU A 11 10.77 12.98 13.14
N MET A 12 11.93 13.40 13.64
CA MET A 12 12.00 14.40 14.71
C MET A 12 12.66 15.70 14.25
N ALA A 13 12.15 16.82 14.75
CA ALA A 13 12.76 18.13 14.60
C ALA A 13 13.28 18.62 15.96
N PHE A 14 14.58 18.90 16.04
CA PHE A 14 15.18 19.54 17.21
C PHE A 14 14.82 21.03 17.27
N ILE A 15 14.30 21.45 18.42
CA ILE A 15 13.88 22.81 18.72
C ILE A 15 14.80 23.37 19.82
N PRO A 16 15.68 24.35 19.49
CA PRO A 16 16.59 24.93 20.47
C PRO A 16 15.87 25.78 21.52
N ALA A 17 16.34 25.70 22.77
CA ALA A 17 15.81 26.47 23.90
C ALA A 17 15.98 27.99 23.75
N ARG A 18 15.13 28.76 24.46
CA ARG A 18 15.25 30.22 24.56
C ARG A 18 16.43 30.58 25.46
N LYS A 19 17.35 31.42 24.96
CA LYS A 19 18.51 31.93 25.74
C LYS A 19 18.14 32.69 27.02
N GLU A 20 16.90 33.20 27.14
CA GLU A 20 16.47 34.08 28.25
C GLU A 20 15.56 33.42 29.29
N LYS A 21 15.16 32.15 29.10
CA LYS A 21 14.42 31.36 30.10
C LYS A 21 15.15 30.04 30.33
N ILE A 22 14.99 29.45 31.51
CA ILE A 22 15.40 28.06 31.83
C ILE A 22 14.51 27.08 31.03
N GLY A 23 14.59 27.13 29.70
CA GLY A 23 13.93 26.21 28.80
C GLY A 23 14.88 25.07 28.48
N LYS A 24 14.37 23.84 28.43
CA LYS A 24 15.13 22.69 27.93
C LYS A 24 14.98 22.62 26.42
N ASP A 25 16.01 22.18 25.74
CA ASP A 25 15.90 21.79 24.33
C ASP A 25 14.79 20.74 24.20
N SER A 26 13.98 20.84 23.13
CA SER A 26 12.85 19.93 22.90
C SER A 26 12.91 19.32 21.51
N PHE A 27 12.18 18.23 21.33
CA PHE A 27 12.00 17.57 20.04
C PHE A 27 10.53 17.57 19.66
N LEU A 28 10.23 17.99 18.44
CA LEU A 28 8.91 17.83 17.83
C LEU A 28 8.90 16.52 17.03
N THR A 29 7.99 15.63 17.39
CA THR A 29 7.88 14.31 16.78
C THR A 29 6.72 14.25 15.78
N ARG A 30 6.96 13.65 14.61
CA ARG A 30 5.94 13.40 13.58
C ARG A 30 6.03 11.99 12.98
N PRO A 31 4.89 11.36 12.65
CA PRO A 31 4.88 10.16 11.82
C PRO A 31 5.65 10.41 10.52
N ARG A 32 6.48 9.46 10.07
CA ARG A 32 7.46 9.70 8.99
C ARG A 32 6.86 10.32 7.73
N PHE A 33 5.75 9.77 7.23
CA PHE A 33 5.11 10.25 5.99
C PHE A 33 4.58 11.68 6.10
N LEU A 34 4.05 12.06 7.27
CA LEU A 34 3.61 13.43 7.54
C LEU A 34 4.83 14.34 7.78
N GLY A 35 5.79 13.86 8.56
CA GLY A 35 7.03 14.57 8.89
C GLY A 35 7.84 14.96 7.66
N LEU A 36 7.87 14.14 6.60
CA LEU A 36 8.56 14.51 5.36
C LEU A 36 7.94 15.75 4.67
N ALA A 37 6.64 15.97 4.84
CA ALA A 37 5.93 17.13 4.30
C ALA A 37 5.95 18.34 5.24
N GLU A 38 5.87 18.13 6.56
CA GLU A 38 5.84 19.21 7.56
C GLU A 38 7.22 19.70 8.02
N LEU A 39 8.21 18.80 8.04
CA LEU A 39 9.57 19.04 8.50
C LEU A 39 10.56 19.06 7.33
N GLY A 40 10.03 19.33 6.12
CA GLY A 40 10.80 19.38 4.89
C GLY A 40 11.76 20.57 4.81
N PRO A 41 12.58 20.64 3.75
CA PRO A 41 13.61 21.65 3.60
C PRO A 41 13.04 23.08 3.70
N ARG A 42 13.49 23.81 4.71
CA ARG A 42 13.09 25.21 4.99
C ARG A 42 11.63 25.42 5.39
N SER A 43 10.91 24.35 5.75
CA SER A 43 9.58 24.46 6.35
C SER A 43 9.60 25.29 7.63
N ILE A 44 8.51 26.01 7.90
CA ILE A 44 8.28 26.75 9.14
C ILE A 44 7.47 25.88 10.09
N ILE A 45 7.93 25.79 11.32
CA ILE A 45 7.33 25.04 12.42
C ILE A 45 6.92 26.02 13.51
N TYR A 46 5.65 25.97 13.91
CA TYR A 46 5.14 26.71 15.06
C TYR A 46 5.23 25.83 16.31
N HIS A 47 5.96 26.31 17.32
CA HIS A 47 6.13 25.59 18.59
C HIS A 47 6.23 26.58 19.75
N GLU A 48 5.40 26.40 20.78
CA GLU A 48 5.35 27.23 21.99
C GLU A 48 5.32 28.75 21.71
N GLY A 49 4.46 29.15 20.76
CA GLY A 49 4.30 30.57 20.37
C GLY A 49 5.51 31.17 19.64
N SER A 50 6.47 30.34 19.22
CA SER A 50 7.63 30.76 18.43
C SER A 50 7.61 30.07 17.06
N GLN A 51 8.22 30.72 16.07
CA GLN A 51 8.45 30.15 14.75
C GLN A 51 9.89 29.65 14.62
N TYR A 52 10.03 28.47 14.04
CA TYR A 52 11.31 27.82 13.76
C TYR A 52 11.36 27.43 12.29
N ARG A 53 12.51 27.62 11.64
CA ARG A 53 12.75 27.19 10.26
C ARG A 53 13.64 25.95 10.26
N VAL A 54 13.27 24.92 9.50
CA VAL A 54 14.10 23.74 9.29
C VAL A 54 15.39 24.16 8.58
N ARG A 55 16.52 24.01 9.26
CA ARG A 55 17.83 24.50 8.81
C ARG A 55 18.68 23.42 8.17
N LYS A 56 18.72 22.24 8.79
CA LYS A 56 19.62 21.15 8.37
C LYS A 56 19.03 19.78 8.67
N VAL A 57 19.51 18.78 7.93
CA VAL A 57 19.37 17.38 8.29
C VAL A 57 20.43 17.02 9.33
N MET A 58 20.08 16.20 10.31
CA MET A 58 21.04 15.64 11.25
C MET A 58 21.68 14.40 10.63
N LEU A 59 22.92 14.54 10.17
CA LEU A 59 23.70 13.44 9.60
C LEU A 59 24.18 12.49 10.71
N GLY A 60 24.06 11.19 10.49
CA GLY A 60 24.48 10.13 11.40
C GLY A 60 25.99 9.95 11.47
N VAL A 61 26.47 9.30 12.53
CA VAL A 61 27.91 9.10 12.82
C VAL A 61 28.65 8.34 11.71
N ARG A 62 27.98 7.39 11.03
CA ARG A 62 28.55 6.66 9.88
C ARG A 62 28.73 7.52 8.64
N GLU A 63 27.92 8.55 8.47
CA GLU A 63 27.93 9.45 7.31
C GLU A 63 29.03 10.51 7.44
N GLN A 64 29.45 10.80 8.67
CA GLN A 64 30.57 11.70 8.98
C GLN A 64 31.95 11.00 8.87
N ALA A 65 31.98 9.67 8.80
CA ALA A 65 33.20 8.85 8.91
C ALA A 65 33.73 8.30 7.57
N ALA A 66 33.23 8.76 6.41
CA ALA A 66 33.74 8.37 5.09
C ALA A 66 34.60 9.49 4.43
N PRO A 67 35.84 9.73 4.88
CA PRO A 67 36.79 10.53 4.13
C PRO A 67 37.63 9.61 3.24
N GLU A 68 37.13 9.23 2.07
CA GLU A 68 38.01 8.68 1.02
C GLU A 68 37.97 9.53 -0.23
N ALA A 69 39.12 10.18 -0.46
CA ALA A 69 39.71 10.77 -1.69
C ALA A 69 38.90 11.68 -2.63
N ASN A 70 37.56 11.67 -2.62
CA ASN A 70 36.68 12.50 -3.44
C ASN A 70 35.57 13.11 -2.57
N GLY A 71 35.91 14.19 -1.83
CA GLY A 71 35.01 15.10 -1.11
C GLY A 71 33.72 14.50 -0.51
N ALA A 72 33.62 14.41 0.82
CA ALA A 72 32.50 13.85 1.60
C ALA A 72 31.10 14.09 1.00
N LEU A 73 30.63 13.23 0.09
CA LEU A 73 29.27 13.21 -0.44
C LEU A 73 28.40 12.28 0.41
N LEU A 74 27.11 12.60 0.53
CA LEU A 74 26.13 11.74 1.17
C LEU A 74 25.88 10.49 0.32
N PRO A 75 25.69 9.31 0.96
CA PRO A 75 25.32 8.09 0.27
C PRO A 75 23.88 8.20 -0.23
N VAL A 76 23.71 8.21 -1.55
CA VAL A 76 22.39 8.29 -2.19
C VAL A 76 21.99 6.97 -2.84
N ARG A 77 20.69 6.77 -2.99
CA ARG A 77 20.10 5.65 -3.73
C ARG A 77 19.43 6.14 -5.00
N MET A 78 19.38 5.29 -6.01
CA MET A 78 18.58 5.51 -7.21
C MET A 78 17.26 4.74 -7.13
N ALA A 79 16.20 5.31 -7.70
CA ALA A 79 14.94 4.62 -7.97
C ALA A 79 14.47 4.83 -9.40
N ARG A 80 13.86 3.79 -9.98
CA ARG A 80 13.11 3.85 -11.25
C ARG A 80 11.65 3.49 -10.99
N MET A 81 10.72 4.35 -11.37
CA MET A 81 9.28 4.13 -11.15
C MET A 81 8.63 3.62 -12.43
N CYS A 82 7.82 2.58 -12.30
CA CYS A 82 7.03 2.09 -13.43
C CYS A 82 6.05 3.17 -13.90
N PRO A 83 6.02 3.54 -15.20
CA PRO A 83 5.10 4.55 -15.73
C PRO A 83 3.65 4.06 -15.81
N VAL A 84 3.39 2.77 -15.58
CA VAL A 84 2.05 2.18 -15.65
C VAL A 84 1.46 1.98 -14.25
N CYS A 85 2.14 1.23 -13.38
CA CYS A 85 1.59 0.87 -12.06
C CYS A 85 2.19 1.64 -10.88
N GLY A 86 3.23 2.44 -11.09
CA GLY A 86 3.86 3.21 -10.01
C GLY A 86 4.75 2.44 -9.05
N TYR A 87 5.03 1.15 -9.31
CA TYR A 87 5.98 0.36 -8.53
C TYR A 87 7.40 0.93 -8.63
N GLY A 88 8.11 0.96 -7.49
CA GLY A 88 9.46 1.50 -7.39
C GLY A 88 10.52 0.41 -7.48
N HIS A 89 11.50 0.57 -8.35
CA HIS A 89 12.62 -0.35 -8.56
C HIS A 89 13.88 0.26 -7.96
N PHE A 90 14.55 -0.51 -7.11
CA PHE A 90 15.73 -0.09 -6.34
C PHE A 90 16.79 -1.20 -6.37
N GLY A 91 18.06 -0.85 -6.14
CA GLY A 91 19.15 -1.82 -6.11
C GLY A 91 19.23 -2.63 -7.42
N ASP A 92 19.25 -3.95 -7.31
CA ASP A 92 19.37 -4.86 -8.46
C ASP A 92 18.19 -4.75 -9.44
N GLN A 93 17.00 -4.33 -8.97
CA GLN A 93 15.83 -4.13 -9.84
C GLN A 93 16.01 -2.97 -10.83
N LEU A 94 16.99 -2.08 -10.62
CA LEU A 94 17.26 -0.96 -11.53
C LEU A 94 17.73 -1.42 -12.91
N GLN A 95 18.36 -2.60 -13.00
CA GLN A 95 18.87 -3.18 -14.25
C GLN A 95 17.79 -3.91 -15.06
N MET A 96 16.57 -4.03 -14.53
CA MET A 96 15.47 -4.68 -15.22
C MET A 96 14.90 -3.78 -16.32
N GLU A 97 14.44 -4.42 -17.40
CA GLU A 97 13.75 -3.74 -18.50
C GLU A 97 12.24 -3.68 -18.27
N LYS A 98 11.70 -4.67 -17.56
CA LYS A 98 10.28 -4.83 -17.25
C LYS A 98 10.02 -4.65 -15.77
N CYS A 99 8.85 -4.12 -15.45
CA CYS A 99 8.40 -3.93 -14.09
C CYS A 99 8.15 -5.26 -13.39
N VAL A 100 8.71 -5.44 -12.19
CA VAL A 100 8.51 -6.67 -11.40
C VAL A 100 7.06 -6.89 -10.95
N ALA A 101 6.26 -5.83 -10.88
CA ALA A 101 4.87 -5.90 -10.41
C ALA A 101 3.85 -6.14 -11.52
N CYS A 102 3.98 -5.43 -12.65
CA CYS A 102 2.98 -5.46 -13.74
C CYS A 102 3.52 -5.97 -15.08
N GLY A 103 4.83 -6.20 -15.21
CA GLY A 103 5.44 -6.69 -16.46
C GLY A 103 5.61 -5.67 -17.58
N SER A 104 5.07 -4.45 -17.46
CA SER A 104 5.24 -3.38 -18.45
C SER A 104 6.69 -2.89 -18.56
N GLN A 105 7.08 -2.32 -19.69
CA GLN A 105 8.41 -1.72 -19.87
C GLN A 105 8.64 -0.56 -18.89
N LEU A 106 9.87 -0.46 -18.38
CA LEU A 106 10.32 0.61 -17.48
C LEU A 106 10.88 1.83 -18.21
N GLU A 107 10.97 1.77 -19.54
CA GLU A 107 11.32 2.92 -20.37
C GLU A 107 10.25 4.02 -20.23
N GLY A 108 10.69 5.28 -20.26
CA GLY A 108 9.81 6.44 -20.01
C GLY A 108 9.35 6.62 -18.56
N GLY A 109 9.73 5.70 -17.66
CA GLY A 109 9.50 5.82 -16.23
C GLY A 109 10.32 6.93 -15.57
N LEU A 110 9.77 7.54 -14.52
CA LEU A 110 10.49 8.52 -13.73
C LEU A 110 11.73 7.87 -13.07
N THR A 111 12.89 8.53 -13.16
CA THR A 111 14.12 8.09 -12.51
C THR A 111 14.58 9.16 -11.52
N LEU A 112 14.83 8.76 -10.27
CA LEU A 112 15.31 9.63 -9.20
C LEU A 112 16.70 9.14 -8.78
N PRO A 113 17.79 9.87 -9.13
CA PRO A 113 19.15 9.37 -8.95
C PRO A 113 19.70 9.54 -7.52
N ASN A 114 19.21 10.55 -6.79
CA ASN A 114 19.87 11.04 -5.58
C ASN A 114 18.97 10.94 -4.33
N LEU A 115 18.30 9.81 -4.11
CA LEU A 115 17.45 9.60 -2.93
C LEU A 115 18.29 9.53 -1.66
N TYR A 116 17.94 10.34 -0.66
CA TYR A 116 18.60 10.34 0.64
C TYR A 116 17.56 10.23 1.76
N ARG A 117 17.78 9.28 2.68
CA ARG A 117 16.85 8.98 3.77
C ARG A 117 16.99 10.02 4.87
N ILE A 118 15.89 10.70 5.21
CA ILE A 118 15.89 11.66 6.32
C ILE A 118 15.24 11.04 7.56
N GLU A 119 15.93 11.15 8.69
CA GLU A 119 15.43 10.67 9.99
C GLU A 119 15.18 11.81 10.97
N ASN A 120 16.13 12.75 11.09
CA ASN A 120 16.04 13.86 12.01
C ASN A 120 16.47 15.18 11.35
N VAL A 121 15.84 16.27 11.76
CA VAL A 121 16.18 17.62 11.31
C VAL A 121 16.46 18.54 12.49
N SER A 122 17.23 19.60 12.24
CA SER A 122 17.48 20.65 13.21
C SER A 122 16.95 21.98 12.71
N THR A 123 16.37 22.75 13.62
CA THR A 123 15.73 24.03 13.31
C THR A 123 16.56 25.22 13.81
N ARG A 124 16.26 26.40 13.29
CA ARG A 124 16.71 27.70 13.83
C ARG A 124 15.51 28.61 14.05
N ARG A 125 15.56 29.48 15.05
CA ARG A 125 14.48 30.45 15.29
C ARG A 125 14.38 31.43 14.11
N ALA A 126 13.15 31.71 13.69
CA ALA A 126 12.84 32.78 12.73
C ALA A 126 12.30 33.99 13.49
N THR A 127 12.82 35.20 13.23
CA THR A 127 12.52 36.41 14.04
C THR A 127 11.57 37.41 13.40
N ARG A 128 11.09 37.18 12.18
CA ARG A 128 10.03 37.98 11.55
C ARG A 128 9.52 37.23 10.33
N ILE A 129 8.21 37.03 10.23
CA ILE A 129 7.56 36.57 9.01
C ILE A 129 6.33 37.44 8.88
N THR A 130 6.25 38.20 7.80
CA THR A 130 5.04 38.95 7.44
C THR A 130 3.93 37.96 7.06
N SER A 131 2.66 38.33 7.25
CA SER A 131 1.52 37.48 6.86
C SER A 131 1.59 37.05 5.38
N ASP A 132 2.20 37.89 4.53
CA ASP A 132 2.45 37.63 3.12
C ASP A 132 3.54 36.58 2.89
N GLU A 133 4.64 36.61 3.66
CA GLU A 133 5.65 35.54 3.65
C GLU A 133 5.05 34.23 4.18
N GLU A 134 4.15 34.28 5.15
CA GLU A 134 3.47 33.08 5.67
C GLU A 134 2.57 32.44 4.59
N GLU A 135 1.80 33.22 3.84
CA GLU A 135 0.95 32.71 2.77
C GLU A 135 1.76 32.27 1.52
N ARG A 136 2.90 32.90 1.24
CA ARG A 136 3.80 32.55 0.12
C ARG A 136 4.78 31.43 0.44
N VAL A 137 5.11 31.16 1.71
CA VAL A 137 5.92 30.01 2.18
C VAL A 137 5.07 28.76 2.43
N ARG A 138 3.73 28.85 2.42
CA ARG A 138 2.81 27.69 2.26
C ARG A 138 2.95 26.96 0.91
N GLN A 139 4.06 27.12 0.21
CA GLN A 139 4.45 26.31 -0.93
C GLN A 139 4.84 24.91 -0.41
N GLY A 140 3.81 24.09 -0.18
CA GLY A 140 4.02 22.68 0.13
C GLY A 140 4.85 21.98 -0.95
N TYR A 141 5.23 20.75 -0.67
CA TYR A 141 6.11 19.98 -1.53
C TYR A 141 5.34 19.15 -2.54
N GLU A 142 5.99 18.88 -3.68
CA GLU A 142 5.57 17.83 -4.59
C GLU A 142 6.02 16.50 -4.02
N MET A 143 5.05 15.71 -3.53
CA MET A 143 5.31 14.43 -2.91
C MET A 143 5.01 13.32 -3.92
N LEU A 144 5.87 12.31 -3.93
CA LEU A 144 5.66 11.08 -4.71
C LEU A 144 5.62 9.91 -3.75
N THR A 145 4.61 9.06 -3.90
CA THR A 145 4.48 7.81 -3.16
C THR A 145 4.68 6.64 -4.11
N THR A 146 5.48 5.65 -3.70
CA THR A 146 5.65 4.39 -4.43
C THR A 146 5.69 3.22 -3.44
N LEU A 147 5.67 2.00 -3.96
CA LEU A 147 5.60 0.78 -3.17
C LEU A 147 6.55 -0.29 -3.70
N GLN A 148 6.94 -1.19 -2.80
CA GLN A 148 7.52 -2.49 -3.09
C GLN A 148 6.79 -3.57 -2.30
N TYR A 149 6.38 -4.66 -2.95
CA TYR A 149 5.78 -5.79 -2.24
C TYR A 149 6.83 -6.42 -1.33
N ALA A 150 6.39 -6.99 -0.21
CA ALA A 150 7.27 -7.86 0.56
C ALA A 150 7.64 -9.08 -0.30
N GLU A 151 8.86 -9.58 -0.15
CA GLU A 151 9.32 -10.77 -0.89
C GLU A 151 9.61 -11.89 0.11
N GLU A 152 9.21 -13.11 -0.26
CA GLU A 152 9.57 -14.34 0.46
C GLU A 152 10.17 -15.31 -0.55
N ASN A 153 11.41 -15.75 -0.34
CA ASN A 153 12.15 -16.61 -1.28
C ASN A 153 12.17 -16.09 -2.73
N GLY A 154 12.26 -14.76 -2.90
CA GLY A 154 12.27 -14.09 -4.20
C GLY A 154 10.89 -13.98 -4.87
N VAL A 155 9.81 -14.37 -4.19
CA VAL A 155 8.44 -14.26 -4.69
C VAL A 155 7.72 -13.11 -3.98
N ALA A 156 7.13 -12.21 -4.77
CA ALA A 156 6.33 -11.11 -4.25
C ALA A 156 5.10 -11.63 -3.50
N GLN A 157 4.95 -11.21 -2.25
CA GLN A 157 3.80 -11.47 -1.39
C GLN A 157 2.69 -10.49 -1.76
N VAL A 158 1.89 -10.88 -2.75
CA VAL A 158 0.73 -10.12 -3.20
C VAL A 158 -0.43 -11.04 -3.55
N VAL A 159 -1.63 -10.71 -3.09
CA VAL A 159 -2.87 -11.41 -3.42
C VAL A 159 -3.63 -10.56 -4.44
N LYS A 160 -3.87 -11.11 -5.62
CA LYS A 160 -4.61 -10.43 -6.70
C LYS A 160 -6.05 -10.95 -6.71
N THR A 161 -7.02 -10.06 -6.61
CA THR A 161 -8.45 -10.40 -6.64
C THR A 161 -9.13 -9.61 -7.73
N GLY A 162 -9.68 -10.31 -8.73
CA GLY A 162 -10.51 -9.70 -9.76
C GLY A 162 -11.96 -9.58 -9.26
N PHE A 163 -12.62 -8.47 -9.57
CA PHE A 163 -14.04 -8.27 -9.32
C PHE A 163 -14.77 -8.17 -10.65
N GLU A 164 -15.84 -8.94 -10.81
CA GLU A 164 -16.66 -8.96 -12.02
C GLU A 164 -18.14 -8.84 -11.69
N HIS A 165 -18.93 -8.29 -12.61
CA HIS A 165 -20.38 -8.24 -12.49
C HIS A 165 -21.01 -8.73 -13.78
N ALA A 166 -21.89 -9.74 -13.68
CA ALA A 166 -22.51 -10.42 -14.81
C ALA A 166 -21.48 -10.94 -15.84
N GLY A 167 -20.35 -11.46 -15.36
CA GLY A 167 -19.25 -12.00 -16.19
C GLY A 167 -18.36 -10.95 -16.86
N ALA A 168 -18.63 -9.65 -16.68
CA ALA A 168 -17.77 -8.58 -17.17
C ALA A 168 -16.81 -8.10 -16.05
N PRO A 169 -15.49 -8.01 -16.30
CA PRO A 169 -14.54 -7.48 -15.33
C PRO A 169 -14.85 -6.01 -15.00
N LEU A 170 -14.60 -5.64 -13.74
CA LEU A 170 -14.80 -4.28 -13.22
C LEU A 170 -13.48 -3.65 -12.79
N LEU A 171 -12.74 -4.36 -11.95
CA LEU A 171 -11.51 -3.91 -11.35
C LEU A 171 -10.73 -5.08 -10.78
N THR A 172 -9.44 -4.88 -10.56
CA THR A 172 -8.56 -5.81 -9.86
C THR A 172 -7.98 -5.12 -8.63
N VAL A 173 -7.93 -5.85 -7.51
CA VAL A 173 -7.35 -5.42 -6.25
C VAL A 173 -6.10 -6.25 -5.94
N HIS A 174 -4.98 -5.58 -5.69
CA HIS A 174 -3.74 -6.19 -5.24
C HIS A 174 -3.54 -5.87 -3.76
N TYR A 175 -3.61 -6.88 -2.91
CA TYR A 175 -3.29 -6.75 -1.49
C TYR A 175 -1.86 -7.21 -1.22
N GLY A 176 -1.05 -6.34 -0.62
CA GLY A 176 0.32 -6.63 -0.22
C GLY A 176 0.49 -6.48 1.29
N PRO A 177 0.67 -7.57 2.06
CA PRO A 177 1.01 -7.46 3.47
C PRO A 177 2.45 -6.97 3.63
N ALA A 178 2.69 -6.14 4.66
CA ALA A 178 4.03 -5.66 5.02
C ALA A 178 4.87 -5.07 3.86
N ALA A 179 4.23 -4.51 2.85
CA ALA A 179 4.87 -3.87 1.71
C ALA A 179 5.63 -2.61 2.15
N THR A 180 6.75 -2.31 1.50
CA THR A 180 7.50 -1.08 1.76
C THR A 180 6.86 0.07 0.98
N VAL A 181 6.29 1.04 1.67
CA VAL A 181 5.79 2.29 1.09
C VAL A 181 6.87 3.36 1.23
N TRP A 182 7.21 3.99 0.12
CA TRP A 182 8.21 5.05 0.04
C TRP A 182 7.50 6.36 -0.22
N ARG A 183 7.87 7.41 0.51
CA ARG A 183 7.42 8.77 0.24
C ARG A 183 8.63 9.65 -0.02
N MET A 184 8.61 10.38 -1.12
CA MET A 184 9.74 11.16 -1.64
C MET A 184 9.30 12.61 -1.82
N ASN A 185 10.15 13.55 -1.42
CA ASN A 185 9.94 14.97 -1.60
C ASN A 185 10.72 15.43 -2.85
N LEU A 186 9.99 15.63 -3.95
CA LEU A 186 10.56 15.96 -5.26
C LEU A 186 11.03 17.42 -5.37
N GLY A 187 10.62 18.30 -4.45
CA GLY A 187 10.88 19.73 -4.52
C GLY A 187 9.66 20.57 -4.16
N TRP A 188 9.80 21.89 -4.22
CA TRP A 188 8.66 22.81 -4.03
C TRP A 188 7.61 22.64 -5.15
N LYS A 189 6.32 22.76 -4.79
CA LYS A 189 5.21 22.66 -5.75
C LYS A 189 5.25 23.68 -6.88
N ARG A 190 5.75 24.90 -6.63
CA ARG A 190 5.82 26.00 -7.62
C ARG A 190 7.25 26.27 -8.11
N ARG A 191 8.14 25.27 -8.02
CA ARG A 191 9.52 25.38 -8.52
C ARG A 191 9.55 25.75 -10.01
N LYS A 192 10.59 26.48 -10.43
CA LYS A 192 10.75 27.03 -11.78
C LYS A 192 10.85 25.94 -12.85
N GLU A 193 11.60 24.87 -12.56
CA GLU A 193 11.82 23.77 -13.49
C GLU A 193 11.38 22.45 -12.87
N LYS A 194 10.37 21.80 -13.46
CA LYS A 194 9.75 20.57 -12.93
C LYS A 194 10.62 19.34 -13.08
N SER A 195 11.50 19.31 -14.08
CA SER A 195 12.46 18.22 -14.32
C SER A 195 13.61 18.19 -13.31
N ILE A 196 13.82 19.28 -12.55
CA ILE A 196 14.83 19.35 -11.50
C ILE A 196 14.21 18.87 -10.18
N TYR A 197 14.72 17.74 -9.67
CA TYR A 197 14.24 17.11 -8.44
C TYR A 197 15.18 17.30 -7.27
N GLY A 198 14.60 17.49 -6.09
CA GLY A 198 15.31 17.55 -4.82
C GLY A 198 15.81 18.95 -4.44
N PHE A 199 16.76 18.98 -3.51
CA PHE A 199 17.22 20.18 -2.81
C PHE A 199 18.74 20.15 -2.65
N ASN A 200 19.34 21.33 -2.71
CA ASN A 200 20.76 21.50 -2.42
C ASN A 200 21.05 21.37 -0.92
N ILE A 201 22.01 20.51 -0.56
CA ILE A 201 22.49 20.29 0.81
C ILE A 201 24.01 20.35 0.85
N ASP A 202 24.56 20.82 1.96
CA ASP A 202 25.95 20.62 2.31
C ASP A 202 26.14 19.22 2.90
N PRO A 203 26.83 18.31 2.22
CA PRO A 203 26.93 16.91 2.64
C PRO A 203 27.79 16.70 3.89
N THR A 204 28.59 17.70 4.30
CA THR A 204 29.41 17.65 5.51
C THR A 204 28.62 18.12 6.74
N THR A 205 27.82 19.19 6.59
CA THR A 205 27.13 19.84 7.71
C THR A 205 25.64 19.51 7.80
N GLY A 206 25.06 19.00 6.71
CA GLY A 206 23.64 18.72 6.53
C GLY A 206 22.78 19.96 6.27
N ILE A 207 23.39 21.15 6.15
CA ILE A 207 22.67 22.43 5.98
C ILE A 207 22.06 22.52 4.59
N TRP A 208 20.81 22.99 4.49
CA TRP A 208 20.16 23.25 3.20
C TRP A 208 20.77 24.48 2.51
N SER A 209 21.62 24.23 1.50
CA SER A 209 22.34 25.23 0.72
C SER A 209 21.42 26.00 -0.23
N LYS A 210 21.80 27.23 -0.60
CA LYS A 210 21.05 28.07 -1.55
C LYS A 210 20.65 27.28 -2.80
N ASP A 211 19.40 27.46 -3.23
CA ASP A 211 18.80 26.73 -4.33
C ASP A 211 18.07 27.70 -5.26
N SER A 212 18.32 27.61 -6.57
CA SER A 212 17.66 28.44 -7.58
C SER A 212 16.18 28.08 -7.78
N GLN A 213 15.77 26.91 -7.31
CA GLN A 213 14.38 26.46 -7.28
C GLN A 213 13.62 26.95 -6.04
N ALA A 214 14.31 27.56 -5.06
CA ALA A 214 13.69 28.06 -3.85
C ALA A 214 12.79 29.28 -4.11
N PRO A 215 11.76 29.52 -3.28
CA PRO A 215 10.98 30.76 -3.31
C PRO A 215 11.87 32.01 -3.11
N GLU A 216 11.48 33.15 -3.70
CA GLU A 216 12.33 34.36 -3.81
C GLU A 216 12.62 35.06 -2.47
N ASP A 217 11.80 34.86 -1.44
CA ASP A 217 11.93 35.47 -0.10
C ASP A 217 12.67 34.56 0.92
N ASP A 218 13.55 33.68 0.45
CA ASP A 218 14.33 32.83 1.36
C ASP A 218 15.58 33.56 1.86
N ASP A 219 15.50 34.10 3.10
CA ASP A 219 16.59 34.74 3.87
C ASP A 219 17.81 33.82 4.18
N ALA A 220 17.99 32.72 3.45
CA ALA A 220 19.09 31.81 3.60
C ALA A 220 20.38 32.41 3.01
N ASN A 221 21.05 33.27 3.79
CA ASN A 221 22.44 33.68 3.54
C ASN A 221 23.47 32.58 3.85
N GLU A 222 23.03 31.41 4.34
CA GLU A 222 23.92 30.29 4.65
C GLU A 222 24.24 29.51 3.36
N THR A 223 25.47 29.64 2.90
CA THR A 223 26.00 28.88 1.76
C THR A 223 26.80 27.72 2.31
N GLY A 224 26.37 26.49 2.00
CA GLY A 224 27.21 25.31 2.22
C GLY A 224 28.52 25.43 1.45
N GLN A 225 29.61 24.92 2.02
CA GLN A 225 30.93 24.95 1.37
C GLN A 225 30.96 23.99 0.18
N THR A 226 30.24 22.87 0.30
CA THR A 226 30.03 21.88 -0.74
C THR A 226 28.53 21.79 -1.04
N VAL A 227 28.16 21.56 -2.30
CA VAL A 227 26.74 21.43 -2.69
C VAL A 227 26.52 20.08 -3.35
N GLN A 228 25.64 19.28 -2.76
CA GLN A 228 25.07 18.06 -3.35
C GLN A 228 23.56 18.25 -3.46
N ARG A 229 22.94 17.75 -4.53
CA ARG A 229 21.48 17.75 -4.68
C ARG A 229 20.92 16.39 -4.30
N ILE A 230 20.01 16.36 -3.33
CA ILE A 230 19.36 15.14 -2.84
C ILE A 230 17.85 15.23 -2.94
N VAL A 231 17.19 14.09 -3.09
CA VAL A 231 15.73 13.92 -3.00
C VAL A 231 15.43 13.26 -1.66
N PRO A 232 14.95 14.02 -0.66
CA PRO A 232 14.59 13.46 0.64
C PRO A 232 13.52 12.39 0.52
N PHE A 233 13.70 11.28 1.21
CA PHE A 233 12.65 10.27 1.34
C PHE A 233 12.54 9.71 2.76
N VAL A 234 11.39 9.11 3.01
CA VAL A 234 11.14 8.21 4.13
C VAL A 234 10.49 6.94 3.61
N GLU A 235 10.65 5.84 4.32
CA GLU A 235 10.02 4.57 4.00
C GLU A 235 9.40 3.97 5.25
N ASP A 236 8.36 3.15 5.04
CA ASP A 236 7.75 2.39 6.12
C ASP A 236 7.07 1.12 5.60
N ARG A 237 7.00 0.07 6.42
CA ARG A 237 6.31 -1.18 6.05
C ARG A 237 4.83 -1.14 6.41
N ARG A 238 3.95 -1.16 5.42
CA ARG A 238 2.50 -1.05 5.60
C ARG A 238 1.77 -2.18 4.88
N ASN A 239 0.61 -2.54 5.40
CA ASN A 239 -0.34 -3.27 4.57
C ASN A 239 -0.87 -2.30 3.52
N ILE A 240 -0.91 -2.76 2.28
CA ILE A 240 -1.37 -1.97 1.14
C ILE A 240 -2.47 -2.69 0.39
N LEU A 241 -3.31 -1.90 -0.26
CA LEU A 241 -4.31 -2.37 -1.21
C LEU A 241 -4.23 -1.45 -2.42
N VAL A 242 -3.94 -2.00 -3.59
CA VAL A 242 -3.89 -1.24 -4.85
C VAL A 242 -5.07 -1.65 -5.71
N LEU A 243 -5.89 -0.67 -6.10
CA LEU A 243 -7.05 -0.89 -6.95
C LEU A 243 -6.74 -0.40 -8.37
N TYR A 244 -6.97 -1.29 -9.34
CA TYR A 244 -6.84 -1.05 -10.77
C TYR A 244 -8.23 -1.17 -11.40
N PRO A 245 -8.83 -0.08 -11.88
CA PRO A 245 -10.02 -0.17 -12.74
C PRO A 245 -9.70 -1.00 -14.00
N ASP A 246 -10.67 -1.77 -14.50
CA ASP A 246 -10.47 -2.58 -15.72
C ASP A 246 -10.35 -1.70 -16.98
N GLN A 247 -11.09 -0.59 -17.00
CA GLN A 247 -11.02 0.43 -18.05
C GLN A 247 -10.21 1.65 -17.60
N GLN A 248 -9.55 2.31 -18.55
CA GLN A 248 -8.91 3.59 -18.29
C GLN A 248 -9.98 4.65 -18.00
N LEU A 249 -9.85 5.32 -16.86
CA LEU A 249 -10.75 6.38 -16.43
C LEU A 249 -10.16 7.75 -16.71
N GLU A 250 -11.02 8.70 -17.05
CA GLU A 250 -10.67 10.12 -17.09
C GLU A 250 -10.32 10.63 -15.68
N GLU A 251 -9.62 11.77 -15.62
CA GLU A 251 -9.07 12.31 -14.37
C GLU A 251 -10.16 12.51 -13.31
N ASP A 252 -11.30 13.09 -13.70
CA ASP A 252 -12.41 13.38 -12.80
C ASP A 252 -13.06 12.12 -12.24
N ALA A 253 -13.25 11.10 -13.07
CA ALA A 253 -13.76 9.80 -12.68
C ALA A 253 -12.79 9.11 -11.71
N MET A 254 -11.49 9.09 -12.01
CA MET A 254 -10.50 8.42 -11.16
C MET A 254 -10.32 9.12 -9.80
N VAL A 255 -10.27 10.46 -9.78
CA VAL A 255 -10.23 11.27 -8.56
C VAL A 255 -11.47 11.03 -7.71
N THR A 256 -12.65 11.04 -8.34
CA THR A 256 -13.90 10.83 -7.64
C THR A 256 -13.99 9.41 -7.08
N LEU A 257 -13.64 8.39 -7.86
CA LEU A 257 -13.60 6.99 -7.41
C LEU A 257 -12.65 6.80 -6.22
N GLN A 258 -11.45 7.41 -6.28
CA GLN A 258 -10.48 7.39 -5.19
C GLN A 258 -11.08 7.90 -3.87
N TYR A 259 -11.73 9.07 -3.90
CA TYR A 259 -12.28 9.65 -2.68
C TYR A 259 -13.60 8.99 -2.24
N MET A 260 -14.46 8.56 -3.17
CA MET A 260 -15.65 7.78 -2.82
C MET A 260 -15.27 6.46 -2.14
N LEU A 261 -14.31 5.72 -2.67
CA LEU A 261 -13.85 4.47 -2.05
C LEU A 261 -13.11 4.72 -0.73
N LYS A 262 -12.22 5.73 -0.65
CA LYS A 262 -11.56 6.10 0.61
C LYS A 262 -12.60 6.36 1.71
N ARG A 263 -13.58 7.22 1.43
CA ARG A 263 -14.64 7.58 2.39
C ARG A 263 -15.58 6.40 2.67
N GLY A 264 -15.82 5.54 1.69
CA GLY A 264 -16.57 4.28 1.85
C GLY A 264 -15.87 3.32 2.82
N ILE A 265 -14.56 3.10 2.67
CA ILE A 265 -13.75 2.27 3.58
C ILE A 265 -13.78 2.86 4.99
N GLU A 266 -13.53 4.16 5.12
CA GLU A 266 -13.58 4.84 6.42
C GLU A 266 -14.93 4.67 7.11
N ALA A 267 -16.02 4.85 6.38
CA ALA A 267 -17.36 4.82 6.94
C ALA A 267 -17.90 3.40 7.18
N GLU A 268 -17.39 2.37 6.50
CA GLU A 268 -17.73 0.95 6.70
C GLU A 268 -16.97 0.39 7.90
N PHE A 269 -15.68 0.71 8.01
CA PHE A 269 -14.81 0.18 9.06
C PHE A 269 -14.59 1.15 10.23
N GLN A 270 -15.31 2.27 10.26
CA GLN A 270 -15.28 3.28 11.32
C GLN A 270 -13.88 3.86 11.57
N LEU A 271 -13.14 4.14 10.49
CA LEU A 271 -11.82 4.75 10.56
C LEU A 271 -11.91 6.27 10.58
N GLU A 272 -10.98 6.90 11.29
CA GLU A 272 -10.69 8.32 11.13
C GLU A 272 -9.96 8.59 9.80
N GLU A 273 -10.09 9.81 9.27
CA GLU A 273 -9.48 10.19 7.98
C GLU A 273 -7.95 9.99 7.97
N SER A 274 -7.30 10.19 9.12
CA SER A 274 -5.85 10.04 9.30
C SER A 274 -5.39 8.59 9.41
N GLU A 275 -6.29 7.62 9.54
CA GLU A 275 -5.94 6.20 9.67
C GLU A 275 -5.78 5.50 8.32
N LEU A 276 -6.38 6.05 7.26
CA LEU A 276 -6.31 5.52 5.90
C LEU A 276 -5.83 6.59 4.91
N ALA A 277 -4.70 6.33 4.26
CA ALA A 277 -4.24 7.14 3.14
C ALA A 277 -4.71 6.55 1.81
N ALA A 278 -4.95 7.43 0.83
CA ALA A 278 -5.22 7.06 -0.56
C ALA A 278 -4.35 7.94 -1.47
N GLU A 279 -3.47 7.34 -2.26
CA GLU A 279 -2.55 8.01 -3.16
C GLU A 279 -2.78 7.51 -4.60
N PRO A 280 -2.79 8.39 -5.61
CA PRO A 280 -2.86 7.96 -7.00
C PRO A 280 -1.52 7.37 -7.47
N LEU A 281 -1.58 6.32 -8.28
CA LEU A 281 -0.42 5.71 -8.94
C LEU A 281 -0.54 5.78 -10.47
N PRO A 282 0.58 5.92 -11.20
CA PRO A 282 1.93 6.13 -10.70
C PRO A 282 2.16 7.52 -10.11
N ARG A 283 1.37 8.52 -10.52
CA ARG A 283 1.55 9.92 -10.13
C ARG A 283 0.20 10.63 -10.06
N ARG A 284 0.20 11.86 -9.56
CA ARG A 284 -1.04 12.65 -9.43
C ARG A 284 -1.59 13.16 -10.76
N ASP A 285 -0.71 13.43 -11.71
CA ASP A 285 -1.00 13.84 -13.10
C ASP A 285 -1.34 12.65 -14.02
N GLN A 286 -1.11 11.41 -13.56
CA GLN A 286 -1.40 10.19 -14.30
C GLN A 286 -1.90 9.12 -13.33
N ARG A 287 -3.23 8.99 -13.23
CA ARG A 287 -3.91 8.16 -12.24
C ARG A 287 -4.43 6.88 -12.88
N ASN A 288 -3.61 5.84 -12.89
CA ASN A 288 -3.96 4.52 -13.42
C ASN A 288 -4.48 3.58 -12.33
N ALA A 289 -4.06 3.80 -11.08
CA ALA A 289 -4.46 2.99 -9.93
C ALA A 289 -4.56 3.82 -8.64
N ILE A 290 -5.22 3.26 -7.63
CA ILE A 290 -5.37 3.88 -6.31
C ILE A 290 -4.66 3.02 -5.28
N LEU A 291 -3.64 3.57 -4.61
CA LEU A 291 -2.96 2.95 -3.48
C LEU A 291 -3.63 3.36 -2.18
N PHE A 292 -4.15 2.39 -1.45
CA PHE A 292 -4.56 2.53 -0.06
C PHE A 292 -3.49 1.94 0.87
N TYR A 293 -3.17 2.65 1.96
CA TYR A 293 -2.33 2.12 3.02
C TYR A 293 -2.78 2.65 4.39
N GLU A 294 -2.66 1.79 5.40
CA GLU A 294 -3.00 2.13 6.77
C GLU A 294 -1.93 3.04 7.37
N SER A 295 -2.32 4.24 7.79
CA SER A 295 -1.43 5.29 8.31
C SER A 295 -1.13 5.14 9.80
N ALA A 296 -2.01 4.48 10.56
CA ALA A 296 -1.79 4.17 11.97
C ALA A 296 -0.68 3.11 12.18
N GLU A 297 0.16 3.30 13.18
CA GLU A 297 1.22 2.35 13.54
C GLU A 297 0.59 1.04 14.06
N GLY A 298 0.99 -0.10 13.51
CA GLY A 298 0.40 -1.42 13.82
C GLY A 298 -0.71 -1.86 12.85
N GLY A 299 -1.30 -0.93 12.09
CA GLY A 299 -2.35 -1.22 11.12
C GLY A 299 -3.71 -1.52 11.77
N ALA A 300 -4.79 -1.00 11.20
CA ALA A 300 -6.16 -1.29 11.65
C ALA A 300 -6.63 -2.69 11.20
N GLY A 301 -5.87 -3.36 10.33
CA GLY A 301 -6.24 -4.66 9.76
C GLY A 301 -7.43 -4.58 8.80
N VAL A 302 -7.85 -3.38 8.41
CA VAL A 302 -8.98 -3.13 7.52
C VAL A 302 -8.65 -3.56 6.10
N LEU A 303 -7.45 -3.26 5.61
CA LEU A 303 -7.05 -3.68 4.25
C LEU A 303 -6.93 -5.20 4.16
N THR A 304 -6.51 -5.85 5.24
CA THR A 304 -6.48 -7.32 5.37
C THR A 304 -7.89 -7.90 5.33
N ARG A 305 -8.85 -7.29 6.05
CA ARG A 305 -10.26 -7.71 5.99
C ARG A 305 -10.83 -7.54 4.58
N ILE A 306 -10.59 -6.42 3.90
CA ILE A 306 -11.05 -6.20 2.52
C ILE A 306 -10.47 -7.26 1.57
N ALA A 307 -9.21 -7.63 1.76
CA ALA A 307 -8.55 -8.64 0.93
C ALA A 307 -9.04 -10.08 1.21
N ASN A 308 -9.53 -10.36 2.42
CA ASN A 308 -9.89 -11.69 2.86
C ASN A 308 -11.40 -11.98 2.80
N ASP A 309 -12.25 -10.97 2.92
CA ASP A 309 -13.70 -11.08 2.81
C ASP A 309 -14.16 -10.72 1.38
N PRO A 310 -14.64 -11.71 0.59
CA PRO A 310 -15.11 -11.49 -0.78
C PRO A 310 -16.23 -10.45 -0.90
N THR A 311 -16.96 -10.18 0.18
CA THR A 311 -18.10 -9.25 0.22
C THR A 311 -17.74 -7.88 0.79
N ALA A 312 -16.56 -7.71 1.37
CA ALA A 312 -16.17 -6.46 2.01
C ALA A 312 -16.16 -5.27 1.04
N LEU A 313 -15.63 -5.48 -0.18
CA LEU A 313 -15.60 -4.41 -1.18
C LEU A 313 -17.00 -4.02 -1.68
N ARG A 314 -17.97 -4.96 -1.65
CA ARG A 314 -19.38 -4.67 -1.95
C ARG A 314 -19.97 -3.71 -0.91
N ARG A 315 -19.77 -4.01 0.38
CA ARG A 315 -20.23 -3.15 1.48
C ARG A 315 -19.57 -1.76 1.45
N VAL A 316 -18.27 -1.72 1.14
CA VAL A 316 -17.54 -0.46 0.91
C VAL A 316 -18.18 0.36 -0.22
N ALA A 317 -18.56 -0.27 -1.33
CA ALA A 317 -19.21 0.41 -2.45
C ALA A 317 -20.59 0.98 -2.06
N GLU A 318 -21.40 0.20 -1.34
CA GLU A 318 -22.68 0.70 -0.80
C GLU A 318 -22.47 1.89 0.14
N ARG A 319 -21.46 1.80 1.00
CA ARG A 319 -21.13 2.87 1.94
C ARG A 319 -20.62 4.11 1.22
N ALA A 320 -19.81 3.95 0.16
CA ALA A 320 -19.34 5.04 -0.68
C ALA A 320 -20.51 5.80 -1.33
N LEU A 321 -21.50 5.08 -1.88
CA LEU A 321 -22.71 5.66 -2.46
C LEU A 321 -23.53 6.42 -1.40
N LYS A 322 -23.74 5.83 -0.22
CA LYS A 322 -24.42 6.48 0.92
C LYS A 322 -23.70 7.75 1.36
N VAL A 323 -22.37 7.70 1.50
CA VAL A 323 -21.57 8.88 1.87
C VAL A 323 -21.71 9.98 0.83
N ALA A 324 -21.80 9.64 -0.45
CA ALA A 324 -22.04 10.58 -1.54
C ALA A 324 -23.50 11.04 -1.70
N HIS A 325 -24.35 10.80 -0.69
CA HIS A 325 -25.76 11.20 -0.63
C HIS A 325 -26.68 10.46 -1.60
N PHE A 326 -26.40 9.19 -1.87
CA PHE A 326 -27.29 8.33 -2.64
C PHE A 326 -27.92 7.23 -1.80
N GLU A 327 -29.19 6.96 -2.07
CA GLU A 327 -29.93 5.80 -1.56
C GLU A 327 -30.58 5.03 -2.71
N PRO A 328 -30.76 3.70 -2.61
CA PRO A 328 -31.47 2.94 -3.63
C PRO A 328 -32.98 3.09 -3.44
N LYS A 329 -33.73 3.47 -4.49
CA LYS A 329 -35.19 3.63 -4.42
C LYS A 329 -35.93 2.36 -4.00
N ASN A 330 -35.48 1.22 -4.51
CA ASN A 330 -36.13 -0.08 -4.33
C ASN A 330 -35.22 -1.09 -3.61
N GLY A 331 -34.23 -0.62 -2.85
CA GLY A 331 -33.21 -1.48 -2.23
C GLY A 331 -32.14 -2.03 -3.20
N VAL A 332 -32.30 -1.81 -4.50
CA VAL A 332 -31.33 -2.21 -5.54
C VAL A 332 -30.43 -1.03 -5.91
N TRP A 333 -29.12 -1.23 -5.83
CA TRP A 333 -28.11 -0.28 -6.28
C TRP A 333 -27.91 -0.39 -7.79
N ALA A 334 -28.59 0.45 -8.54
CA ALA A 334 -28.43 0.63 -9.98
C ALA A 334 -28.57 2.13 -10.31
N VAL A 335 -27.87 2.61 -11.34
CA VAL A 335 -27.76 4.04 -11.66
C VAL A 335 -29.13 4.71 -11.85
N ASP A 336 -30.05 4.05 -12.55
CA ASP A 336 -31.44 4.50 -12.77
C ASP A 336 -32.31 4.45 -11.51
N GLN A 337 -31.92 3.63 -10.53
CA GLN A 337 -32.58 3.45 -9.24
C GLN A 337 -31.97 4.28 -8.12
N LEU A 338 -30.95 5.10 -8.39
CA LEU A 338 -30.38 6.00 -7.38
C LEU A 338 -31.34 7.16 -7.06
N ASN A 339 -31.49 7.44 -5.77
CA ASN A 339 -32.14 8.62 -5.24
C ASN A 339 -31.10 9.54 -4.60
N ASP A 340 -30.97 10.76 -5.13
CA ASP A 340 -30.11 11.81 -4.57
C ASP A 340 -30.80 12.49 -3.39
N VAL A 341 -30.39 12.13 -2.17
CA VAL A 341 -31.03 12.60 -0.93
C VAL A 341 -30.54 13.98 -0.49
N ASP A 342 -29.42 14.47 -1.02
CA ASP A 342 -28.93 15.83 -0.79
C ASP A 342 -28.73 16.57 -2.13
N LYS A 343 -29.84 17.08 -2.67
CA LYS A 343 -29.85 17.86 -3.92
C LYS A 343 -29.08 19.17 -3.83
N THR A 344 -28.72 19.64 -2.63
CA THR A 344 -27.92 20.86 -2.46
C THR A 344 -26.42 20.62 -2.65
N CYS A 345 -25.98 19.37 -2.49
CA CYS A 345 -24.60 18.99 -2.78
C CYS A 345 -24.42 18.81 -4.29
N GLU A 346 -23.74 19.72 -4.98
CA GLU A 346 -23.58 19.60 -6.44
C GLU A 346 -22.45 18.62 -6.82
N ALA A 347 -21.20 19.00 -6.59
CA ALA A 347 -20.02 18.20 -6.94
C ALA A 347 -19.44 17.42 -5.74
N GLY A 348 -19.54 17.96 -4.54
CA GLY A 348 -19.04 17.36 -3.30
C GLY A 348 -19.12 18.36 -2.15
N CYS A 349 -19.10 17.88 -0.91
CA CYS A 349 -19.07 18.71 0.29
C CYS A 349 -18.20 18.06 1.38
N TYR A 350 -17.90 18.82 2.43
CA TYR A 350 -17.11 18.33 3.57
C TYR A 350 -17.78 17.22 4.39
N ARG A 351 -19.10 17.00 4.19
CA ARG A 351 -19.81 15.88 4.80
C ARG A 351 -19.67 14.58 3.99
N CYS A 352 -19.32 14.67 2.70
CA CYS A 352 -19.16 13.52 1.82
C CYS A 352 -17.70 13.30 1.41
N LEU A 353 -17.24 13.95 0.34
CA LEU A 353 -15.98 13.65 -0.36
C LEU A 353 -14.87 14.69 -0.14
N LEU A 354 -15.19 15.91 0.28
CA LEU A 354 -14.19 16.96 0.48
C LEU A 354 -13.56 16.85 1.87
N SER A 355 -12.25 17.05 1.94
CA SER A 355 -11.50 17.15 3.18
C SER A 355 -10.37 18.18 3.07
N TYR A 356 -9.72 18.49 4.18
CA TYR A 356 -8.53 19.33 4.16
C TYR A 356 -7.35 18.64 3.45
N GLY A 357 -7.28 17.31 3.51
CA GLY A 357 -6.23 16.52 2.88
C GLY A 357 -6.28 16.52 1.35
N ASN A 358 -7.45 16.72 0.75
CA ASN A 358 -7.66 16.67 -0.70
C ASN A 358 -8.02 18.01 -1.36
N GLN A 359 -7.76 19.15 -0.69
CA GLN A 359 -8.06 20.50 -1.21
C GLN A 359 -7.64 20.74 -2.66
N MET A 360 -6.49 20.18 -3.05
CA MET A 360 -5.95 20.35 -4.39
C MET A 360 -6.75 19.62 -5.48
N ASP A 361 -7.58 18.65 -5.10
CA ASP A 361 -8.46 17.86 -6.00
C ASP A 361 -9.93 18.31 -5.92
N HIS A 362 -10.28 19.25 -5.04
CA HIS A 362 -11.69 19.70 -4.84
C HIS A 362 -12.39 20.11 -6.13
N ARG A 363 -11.66 20.74 -7.06
CA ARG A 363 -12.20 21.21 -8.34
C ARG A 363 -12.48 20.09 -9.34
N ILE A 364 -11.94 18.91 -9.10
CA ILE A 364 -11.99 17.75 -10.00
C ILE A 364 -13.02 16.73 -9.50
N ILE A 365 -13.25 16.66 -8.18
CA ILE A 365 -14.23 15.74 -7.57
C ILE A 365 -15.64 16.04 -8.05
N GLN A 366 -16.32 15.02 -8.56
CA GLN A 366 -17.70 15.09 -9.05
C GLN A 366 -18.51 13.87 -8.56
N ARG A 367 -19.21 13.98 -7.42
CA ARG A 367 -19.98 12.88 -6.82
C ARG A 367 -21.05 12.27 -7.74
N LYS A 368 -21.48 13.01 -8.76
CA LYS A 368 -22.49 12.61 -9.75
C LYS A 368 -21.89 12.02 -11.03
N ASN A 369 -20.57 11.81 -11.09
CA ASN A 369 -19.92 11.23 -12.26
C ASN A 369 -20.53 9.84 -12.56
N GLU A 370 -21.20 9.72 -13.70
CA GLU A 370 -22.01 8.55 -14.06
C GLU A 370 -21.17 7.28 -14.18
N ILE A 371 -19.91 7.38 -14.65
CA ILE A 371 -18.99 6.25 -14.76
C ILE A 371 -18.66 5.71 -13.36
N VAL A 372 -18.39 6.60 -12.41
CA VAL A 372 -18.09 6.21 -11.03
C VAL A 372 -19.31 5.61 -10.34
N LEU A 373 -20.49 6.18 -10.56
CA LEU A 373 -21.74 5.64 -10.02
C LEU A 373 -22.03 4.24 -10.59
N ASP A 374 -21.84 4.02 -11.90
CA ASP A 374 -21.98 2.71 -12.53
C ASP A 374 -21.01 1.69 -11.91
N ILE A 375 -19.73 2.04 -11.80
CA ILE A 375 -18.71 1.18 -11.19
C ILE A 375 -19.13 0.78 -9.77
N LEU A 376 -19.53 1.74 -8.93
CA LEU A 376 -19.90 1.47 -7.55
C LEU A 376 -21.18 0.64 -7.44
N CYS A 377 -22.22 0.94 -8.24
CA CYS A 377 -23.46 0.15 -8.29
C CYS A 377 -23.21 -1.30 -8.75
N ARG A 378 -22.36 -1.51 -9.75
CA ARG A 378 -21.98 -2.86 -10.19
C ARG A 378 -21.14 -3.55 -9.11
N LEU A 379 -20.27 -2.82 -8.42
CA LEU A 379 -19.43 -3.33 -7.34
C LEU A 379 -20.23 -3.81 -6.13
N THR A 380 -21.39 -3.23 -5.82
CA THR A 380 -22.27 -3.76 -4.74
C THR A 380 -22.76 -5.18 -5.02
N ASN A 381 -22.74 -5.60 -6.29
CA ASN A 381 -23.22 -6.91 -6.75
C ASN A 381 -22.10 -7.74 -7.42
N ALA A 382 -20.84 -7.39 -7.23
CA ALA A 382 -19.73 -7.99 -7.98
C ALA A 382 -19.20 -9.27 -7.34
N GLU A 383 -18.96 -10.31 -8.13
CA GLU A 383 -18.31 -11.56 -7.71
C GLU A 383 -16.79 -11.38 -7.63
N ALA A 384 -16.17 -11.95 -6.59
CA ALA A 384 -14.74 -11.85 -6.36
C ALA A 384 -14.04 -13.16 -6.77
N LYS A 385 -13.10 -13.06 -7.71
CA LYS A 385 -12.21 -14.15 -8.14
C LYS A 385 -10.83 -13.95 -7.54
N ARG A 386 -10.55 -14.65 -6.44
CA ARG A 386 -9.32 -14.50 -5.66
C ARG A 386 -8.21 -15.43 -6.18
N GLY A 387 -7.06 -14.86 -6.53
CA GLY A 387 -5.82 -15.59 -6.77
C GLY A 387 -4.92 -15.68 -5.53
N THR A 388 -3.77 -16.34 -5.65
CA THR A 388 -2.78 -16.49 -4.57
C THR A 388 -1.35 -16.26 -5.10
N ALA A 389 -0.44 -15.81 -4.22
CA ALA A 389 1.00 -15.66 -4.49
C ALA A 389 1.39 -14.93 -5.81
N GLY A 390 0.77 -13.78 -6.09
CA GLY A 390 1.09 -12.95 -7.26
C GLY A 390 0.44 -13.36 -8.56
N ARG A 391 -0.31 -14.46 -8.55
CA ARG A 391 -1.08 -14.97 -9.69
C ARG A 391 -2.55 -14.61 -9.54
N ASN A 392 -3.23 -14.37 -10.65
CA ASN A 392 -4.68 -14.33 -10.64
C ASN A 392 -5.25 -15.75 -10.43
N ALA A 393 -6.57 -15.87 -10.23
CA ALA A 393 -7.19 -17.17 -9.92
C ALA A 393 -6.97 -18.22 -11.03
N ASP A 394 -6.99 -17.81 -12.29
CA ASP A 394 -6.81 -18.71 -13.44
C ASP A 394 -5.35 -19.15 -13.59
N GLU A 395 -4.41 -18.21 -13.53
CA GLU A 395 -2.97 -18.48 -13.54
C GLU A 395 -2.55 -19.39 -12.37
N GLN A 396 -3.12 -19.17 -11.18
CA GLN A 396 -2.86 -20.02 -10.02
C GLN A 396 -3.44 -21.41 -10.24
N PHE A 397 -4.68 -21.53 -10.74
CA PHE A 397 -5.27 -22.82 -11.03
C PHE A 397 -4.45 -23.60 -12.07
N GLU A 398 -4.01 -22.94 -13.14
CA GLU A 398 -3.18 -23.56 -14.18
C GLU A 398 -1.83 -24.04 -13.63
N GLU A 399 -1.16 -23.24 -12.78
CA GLU A 399 0.08 -23.68 -12.15
C GLU A 399 -0.17 -24.87 -11.21
N LEU A 400 -1.14 -24.76 -10.30
CA LEU A 400 -1.46 -25.84 -9.36
C LEU A 400 -1.80 -27.12 -10.12
N SER A 401 -2.60 -27.02 -11.18
CA SER A 401 -2.96 -28.15 -12.04
C SER A 401 -1.76 -28.74 -12.80
N ARG A 402 -0.75 -27.93 -13.13
CA ARG A 402 0.49 -28.39 -13.77
C ARG A 402 1.38 -29.14 -12.77
N LEU A 403 1.40 -28.69 -11.51
CA LEU A 403 2.17 -29.30 -10.43
C LEU A 403 1.51 -30.58 -9.90
N SER A 404 0.18 -30.70 -9.98
CA SER A 404 -0.55 -31.90 -9.57
C SER A 404 -0.15 -33.14 -10.39
N GLY A 405 0.37 -34.15 -9.69
CA GLY A 405 0.93 -35.36 -10.29
C GLY A 405 -0.11 -36.43 -10.60
N SER A 406 -1.17 -36.52 -9.81
CA SER A 406 -2.22 -37.53 -9.97
C SER A 406 -3.53 -36.99 -10.54
N SER A 407 -4.34 -37.88 -11.13
CA SER A 407 -5.71 -37.55 -11.58
C SER A 407 -6.62 -37.16 -10.42
N LEU A 408 -6.37 -37.71 -9.22
CA LEU A 408 -7.15 -37.44 -8.02
C LEU A 408 -6.87 -36.02 -7.49
N GLU A 409 -5.62 -35.59 -7.49
CA GLU A 409 -5.24 -34.20 -7.16
C GLU A 409 -5.89 -33.19 -8.13
N LYS A 410 -5.89 -33.49 -9.43
CA LYS A 410 -6.54 -32.64 -10.44
C LYS A 410 -8.05 -32.57 -10.23
N ALA A 411 -8.70 -33.71 -9.97
CA ALA A 411 -10.14 -33.75 -9.69
C ALA A 411 -10.50 -32.98 -8.41
N TRP A 412 -9.66 -33.05 -7.38
CA TRP A 412 -9.83 -32.28 -6.15
C TRP A 412 -9.72 -30.78 -6.42
N LEU A 413 -8.69 -30.35 -7.16
CA LEU A 413 -8.51 -28.95 -7.50
C LEU A 413 -9.66 -28.41 -8.38
N GLU A 414 -10.16 -29.22 -9.32
CA GLU A 414 -11.37 -28.87 -10.08
C GLU A 414 -12.60 -28.72 -9.19
N THR A 415 -12.74 -29.57 -8.18
CA THR A 415 -13.86 -29.50 -7.23
C THR A 415 -13.81 -28.23 -6.40
N VAL A 416 -12.61 -27.85 -5.93
CA VAL A 416 -12.36 -26.57 -5.24
C VAL A 416 -12.82 -25.41 -6.11
N ARG A 417 -12.40 -25.36 -7.37
CA ARG A 417 -12.76 -24.30 -8.32
C ARG A 417 -14.25 -24.27 -8.64
N LYS A 418 -14.84 -25.41 -9.01
CA LYS A 418 -16.26 -25.52 -9.41
C LYS A 418 -17.21 -25.14 -8.27
N SER A 419 -16.82 -25.45 -7.03
CA SER A 419 -17.62 -25.17 -5.83
C SER A 419 -17.35 -23.78 -5.24
N GLY A 420 -16.47 -22.98 -5.85
CA GLY A 420 -16.11 -21.65 -5.38
C GLY A 420 -15.35 -21.61 -4.05
N TYR A 421 -14.68 -22.70 -3.67
CA TYR A 421 -13.78 -22.70 -2.52
C TYR A 421 -12.50 -21.93 -2.85
N ARG A 422 -11.81 -21.43 -1.81
CA ARG A 422 -10.50 -20.78 -1.93
C ARG A 422 -9.50 -21.77 -2.55
N LEU A 423 -8.78 -21.34 -3.58
CA LEU A 423 -7.69 -22.13 -4.16
C LEU A 423 -6.49 -22.23 -3.20
N PRO A 424 -5.76 -23.36 -3.19
CA PRO A 424 -4.50 -23.48 -2.45
C PRO A 424 -3.46 -22.43 -2.83
N ASP A 425 -2.54 -22.15 -1.90
CA ASP A 425 -1.40 -21.27 -2.14
C ASP A 425 -0.25 -22.00 -2.84
N LYS A 426 -0.05 -23.29 -2.54
CA LYS A 426 1.03 -24.13 -3.08
C LYS A 426 0.53 -25.53 -3.42
N ALA A 427 1.21 -26.19 -4.36
CA ALA A 427 1.03 -27.61 -4.67
C ALA A 427 2.38 -28.34 -4.59
N GLN A 428 2.35 -29.62 -4.18
CA GLN A 428 3.46 -30.57 -4.28
C GLN A 428 4.81 -30.07 -3.73
N PHE A 429 4.79 -29.30 -2.63
CA PHE A 429 5.99 -28.71 -2.02
C PHE A 429 6.58 -29.60 -0.91
N SER A 430 7.89 -29.61 -0.78
CA SER A 430 8.59 -30.45 0.21
C SER A 430 8.80 -29.67 1.52
N MET A 431 8.45 -30.30 2.64
CA MET A 431 8.74 -29.80 3.98
C MET A 431 9.85 -30.64 4.61
N GLY A 432 11.10 -30.29 4.29
CA GLY A 432 12.28 -31.09 4.63
C GLY A 432 12.46 -31.38 6.12
N GLU A 433 12.07 -30.44 6.99
CA GLU A 433 12.09 -30.60 8.45
C GLU A 433 11.18 -31.75 8.92
N PHE A 434 10.01 -31.88 8.29
CA PHE A 434 8.99 -32.87 8.65
C PHE A 434 9.05 -34.12 7.77
N LYS A 435 9.89 -34.13 6.73
CA LYS A 435 10.00 -35.20 5.72
C LYS A 435 8.64 -35.57 5.11
N VAL A 436 7.80 -34.57 4.88
CA VAL A 436 6.50 -34.73 4.20
C VAL A 436 6.44 -33.88 2.95
N ARG A 437 5.58 -34.31 2.01
CA ARG A 437 5.23 -33.57 0.81
C ARG A 437 3.72 -33.49 0.72
N PRO A 438 3.09 -32.40 1.22
CA PRO A 438 1.66 -32.18 1.06
C PRO A 438 1.30 -31.99 -0.42
N ASP A 439 0.11 -32.46 -0.80
CA ASP A 439 -0.40 -32.28 -2.16
C ASP A 439 -0.75 -30.83 -2.41
N PHE A 440 -1.38 -30.19 -1.42
CA PHE A 440 -1.68 -28.76 -1.44
C PHE A 440 -1.44 -28.11 -0.07
N GLY A 441 -1.25 -26.79 -0.07
CA GLY A 441 -1.04 -26.02 1.15
C GLY A 441 -1.75 -24.67 1.11
N TYR A 442 -2.33 -24.31 2.25
CA TYR A 442 -2.91 -23.01 2.53
C TYR A 442 -2.04 -22.29 3.55
N GLY A 443 -1.63 -21.06 3.24
CA GLY A 443 -0.99 -20.14 4.17
C GLY A 443 -2.01 -19.26 4.90
N GLY A 444 -1.52 -18.57 5.93
CA GLY A 444 -2.31 -17.69 6.81
C GLY A 444 -1.92 -17.86 8.27
N ASP A 445 -2.71 -17.30 9.17
CA ASP A 445 -2.49 -17.39 10.63
C ASP A 445 -2.66 -18.82 11.16
N SER A 446 -3.43 -19.66 10.46
CA SER A 446 -3.55 -21.10 10.70
C SER A 446 -3.28 -21.85 9.39
N PRO A 447 -2.01 -22.18 9.09
CA PRO A 447 -1.65 -22.82 7.83
C PRO A 447 -2.21 -24.24 7.78
N ALA A 448 -2.77 -24.64 6.64
CA ALA A 448 -3.34 -25.97 6.45
C ALA A 448 -2.58 -26.77 5.37
N LEU A 449 -2.37 -28.06 5.63
CA LEU A 449 -1.73 -29.01 4.74
C LEU A 449 -2.75 -30.04 4.28
N ILE A 450 -2.88 -30.18 2.96
CA ILE A 450 -3.84 -31.09 2.34
C ILE A 450 -3.09 -32.30 1.80
N PHE A 451 -3.60 -33.47 2.16
CA PHE A 451 -3.17 -34.74 1.58
C PHE A 451 -4.36 -35.42 0.90
N ILE A 452 -4.14 -35.94 -0.30
CA ILE A 452 -5.12 -36.62 -1.13
C ILE A 452 -4.65 -38.07 -1.24
N ASP A 453 -5.22 -38.91 -0.40
CA ASP A 453 -4.76 -40.29 -0.23
C ASP A 453 -5.23 -41.15 -1.42
N GLY A 454 -4.26 -41.64 -2.20
CA GLY A 454 -4.51 -42.56 -3.31
C GLY A 454 -4.79 -44.01 -2.86
N PRO A 455 -5.12 -44.92 -3.79
CA PRO A 455 -5.50 -46.31 -3.50
C PRO A 455 -4.40 -47.19 -2.88
N HIS A 456 -3.19 -46.67 -2.62
CA HIS A 456 -2.07 -47.39 -2.01
C HIS A 456 -1.91 -47.16 -0.49
N HIS A 457 -2.84 -46.46 0.18
CA HIS A 457 -2.76 -46.19 1.63
C HIS A 457 -3.41 -47.25 2.55
N GLU A 458 -3.87 -48.38 2.01
CA GLU A 458 -4.72 -49.36 2.74
C GLU A 458 -3.94 -50.40 3.58
N SER A 459 -2.81 -50.06 4.20
CA SER A 459 -2.14 -50.98 5.16
C SER A 459 -2.03 -50.41 6.57
N ASP A 460 -2.31 -51.23 7.59
CA ASP A 460 -2.32 -50.87 9.02
C ASP A 460 -0.97 -50.30 9.54
N HIS A 461 0.13 -50.58 8.82
CA HIS A 461 1.45 -50.04 9.11
C HIS A 461 1.59 -48.60 8.61
N GLN A 462 1.01 -48.29 7.45
CA GLN A 462 1.03 -46.96 6.85
C GLN A 462 0.15 -45.97 7.65
N HIS A 463 -1.00 -46.43 8.15
CA HIS A 463 -1.89 -45.63 9.00
C HIS A 463 -1.21 -45.13 10.28
N ARG A 464 -0.46 -45.99 10.97
CA ARG A 464 0.27 -45.61 12.20
C ARG A 464 1.38 -44.58 11.94
N LEU A 465 2.11 -44.73 10.85
CA LEU A 465 3.14 -43.77 10.45
C LEU A 465 2.53 -42.41 10.02
N ASP A 466 1.37 -42.44 9.37
CA ASP A 466 0.65 -41.24 8.97
C ASP A 466 0.06 -40.50 10.18
N GLU A 467 -0.48 -41.21 11.17
CA GLU A 467 -0.95 -40.60 12.43
C GLU A 467 0.16 -39.93 13.23
N GLU A 468 1.33 -40.57 13.33
CA GLU A 468 2.47 -39.99 14.02
C GLU A 468 2.98 -38.72 13.33
N LYS A 469 3.03 -38.72 11.99
CA LYS A 469 3.36 -37.52 11.20
C LYS A 469 2.32 -36.42 11.36
N ASN A 470 1.03 -36.76 11.35
CA ASN A 470 -0.04 -35.80 11.54
C ASN A 470 0.06 -35.12 12.91
N ARG A 471 0.41 -35.87 13.97
CA ARG A 471 0.64 -35.30 15.30
C ARG A 471 1.79 -34.29 15.29
N VAL A 472 2.93 -34.66 14.70
CA VAL A 472 4.09 -33.76 14.61
C VAL A 472 3.76 -32.47 13.85
N LEU A 473 3.01 -32.57 12.75
CA LEU A 473 2.60 -31.41 11.97
C LEU A 473 1.62 -30.50 12.75
N ARG A 474 0.67 -31.08 13.49
CA ARG A 474 -0.25 -30.33 14.34
C ARG A 474 0.47 -29.67 15.52
N ASP A 475 1.43 -30.35 16.14
CA ASP A 475 2.27 -29.80 17.21
C ASP A 475 3.11 -28.61 16.70
N ALA A 476 3.47 -28.61 15.41
CA ALA A 476 4.14 -27.50 14.73
C ALA A 476 3.18 -26.37 14.28
N GLY A 477 1.88 -26.48 14.58
CA GLY A 477 0.88 -25.45 14.28
C GLY A 477 0.21 -25.55 12.91
N TYR A 478 0.33 -26.69 12.21
CA TYR A 478 -0.37 -26.91 10.94
C TYR A 478 -1.68 -27.66 11.14
N GLU A 479 -2.75 -27.18 10.49
CA GLU A 479 -3.97 -27.96 10.33
C GLU A 479 -3.76 -29.03 9.26
N VAL A 480 -4.01 -30.30 9.57
CA VAL A 480 -3.77 -31.41 8.62
C VAL A 480 -5.10 -32.01 8.19
N ILE A 481 -5.42 -31.86 6.91
CA ILE A 481 -6.70 -32.27 6.32
C ILE A 481 -6.43 -33.31 5.24
N ARG A 482 -7.14 -34.44 5.31
CA ARG A 482 -6.98 -35.56 4.37
C ARG A 482 -8.25 -35.80 3.58
N PHE A 483 -8.10 -36.02 2.27
CA PHE A 483 -9.18 -36.40 1.36
C PHE A 483 -8.95 -37.82 0.87
N GLN A 484 -9.95 -38.67 1.03
CA GLN A 484 -9.94 -40.05 0.52
C GLN A 484 -10.24 -40.09 -0.98
N LYS A 485 -10.02 -41.23 -1.64
CA LYS A 485 -10.30 -41.41 -3.07
C LYS A 485 -11.79 -41.25 -3.43
N GLU A 486 -12.69 -41.50 -2.48
CA GLU A 486 -14.13 -41.37 -2.63
C GLU A 486 -14.56 -39.89 -2.69
N GLN A 487 -14.71 -39.36 -3.91
CA GLN A 487 -15.07 -37.94 -4.14
C GLN A 487 -16.41 -37.54 -3.52
N SER A 488 -17.32 -38.50 -3.31
CA SER A 488 -18.61 -38.27 -2.64
C SER A 488 -18.48 -37.82 -1.19
N ALA A 489 -17.35 -38.09 -0.52
CA ALA A 489 -17.10 -37.66 0.86
C ALA A 489 -16.53 -36.22 0.94
N TRP A 490 -16.00 -35.69 -0.16
CA TRP A 490 -15.29 -34.42 -0.17
C TRP A 490 -16.14 -33.22 0.29
N PRO A 491 -17.42 -33.06 -0.12
CA PRO A 491 -18.22 -31.93 0.31
C PRO A 491 -18.36 -31.81 1.83
N ALA A 492 -18.46 -32.94 2.54
CA ALA A 492 -18.54 -32.95 4.01
C ALA A 492 -17.24 -32.47 4.66
N ILE A 493 -16.08 -32.86 4.10
CA ILE A 493 -14.76 -32.44 4.58
C ILE A 493 -14.59 -30.93 4.35
N PHE A 494 -14.94 -30.41 3.17
CA PHE A 494 -14.87 -28.97 2.91
C PHE A 494 -15.73 -28.16 3.89
N ALA A 495 -16.95 -28.63 4.18
CA ALA A 495 -17.86 -27.98 5.12
C ALA A 495 -17.35 -27.97 6.57
N GLN A 496 -16.48 -28.91 6.96
CA GLN A 496 -15.88 -28.97 8.29
C GLN A 496 -14.81 -27.90 8.52
N TYR A 497 -14.18 -27.39 7.45
CA TYR A 497 -13.06 -26.44 7.53
C TYR A 497 -13.32 -25.14 6.74
N PRO A 498 -14.38 -24.38 7.08
CA PRO A 498 -14.73 -23.14 6.37
C PRO A 498 -13.66 -22.05 6.51
N ASP A 499 -12.85 -22.08 7.57
CA ASP A 499 -11.76 -21.12 7.77
C ASP A 499 -10.58 -21.36 6.82
N VAL A 500 -10.42 -22.58 6.31
CA VAL A 500 -9.39 -22.94 5.33
C VAL A 500 -9.90 -22.72 3.91
N PHE A 501 -11.06 -23.31 3.59
CA PHE A 501 -11.58 -23.36 2.23
C PHE A 501 -12.53 -22.22 1.87
N GLY A 502 -12.95 -21.41 2.85
CA GLY A 502 -14.02 -20.44 2.67
C GLY A 502 -15.41 -21.08 2.60
N LYS A 503 -16.44 -20.24 2.55
CA LYS A 503 -17.82 -20.67 2.29
C LYS A 503 -18.00 -20.81 0.79
N GLY A 504 -17.98 -22.04 0.27
CA GLY A 504 -18.25 -22.32 -1.14
C GLY A 504 -19.63 -21.81 -1.57
N VAL A 505 -19.88 -21.81 -2.88
CA VAL A 505 -21.19 -21.46 -3.43
C VAL A 505 -22.16 -22.58 -3.07
N GLN A 506 -23.07 -22.33 -2.12
CA GLN A 506 -24.18 -23.25 -1.87
C GLN A 506 -25.03 -23.30 -3.15
N SER A 507 -25.10 -24.47 -3.78
CA SER A 507 -26.06 -24.78 -4.84
C SER A 507 -27.48 -24.75 -4.30
#